data_AF-A0A6G0HLG8-F1
#
_entry.id   AF-A0A6G0HLG8-F1
#
_cell.length_a   1.000
_cell.length_b   1.000
_cell.length_c   1.000
_cell.angle_alpha   90.00
_cell.angle_beta   90.00
_cell.angle_gamma   90.00
#
_symmetry.space_group_name_H-M   'P 1'
#
loop_
_entity.id
_entity.type
_entity.pdbx_description
1 polymer ?
#
loop_
_entity_poly.entity_id
_entity_poly.type
_entity_poly.pdbx_seq_one_letter_code
_entity_poly.pdbx_strand_id
1 'polypeptide(L)'
;MEDAPLVMVRLRVVKLLGHLGGRLNRNLVTAVSSEEMMKKFVAWDSEKRLSFAVPFADMKPVIYLDPFLPRISELALSTSDRQTKVAACELLHSLVIYMVGKSAQMVEGENALPPMYKLHKRLFPVLLRLACDVDQVTRQLFEPLVMQLIHWFTNNRKFESQDTVAVLEAIMDGVVDPMDSTLRDFCGRCIEEFVKWSIKQTTPKQQEKSPANMKSLFKRIYSLALHPNGFKRLGAALAFNSIYRTIQSGSRTLRRAFYGYIAAVWQCH
;
A
#
# COMPACT_ATOMS: atom_id res chain seq x y z
N MET A 1 45.44 -8.47 9.42
CA MET A 1 44.12 -8.13 8.83
C MET A 1 43.46 -7.18 9.80
N GLU A 2 43.22 -5.94 9.40
CA GLU A 2 42.40 -5.03 10.20
C GLU A 2 40.95 -5.53 10.13
N ASP A 3 40.31 -5.72 11.29
CA ASP A 3 38.90 -6.09 11.37
C ASP A 3 38.05 -5.00 10.71
N ALA A 4 37.06 -5.40 9.90
CA ALA A 4 36.18 -4.46 9.22
C ALA A 4 35.52 -3.48 10.23
N PRO A 5 35.32 -2.19 9.89
CA PRO A 5 34.82 -1.17 10.83
C PRO A 5 33.54 -1.57 11.58
N LEU A 6 32.63 -2.30 10.93
CA LEU A 6 31.40 -2.80 11.53
C LEU A 6 31.66 -3.85 12.63
N VAL A 7 32.67 -4.69 12.47
CA VAL A 7 33.08 -5.70 13.47
C VAL A 7 33.60 -5.02 14.72
N MET A 8 34.41 -3.96 14.55
CA MET A 8 34.90 -3.16 15.68
C MET A 8 33.76 -2.46 16.44
N VAL A 9 32.76 -1.94 15.72
CA VAL A 9 31.56 -1.38 16.33
C VAL A 9 30.77 -2.46 17.09
N ARG A 10 30.52 -3.62 16.48
CA ARG A 10 29.83 -4.74 17.15
C ARG A 10 30.55 -5.17 18.43
N LEU A 11 31.87 -5.26 18.40
CA LEU A 11 32.67 -5.60 19.58
C LEU A 11 32.55 -4.54 20.68
N ARG A 12 32.57 -3.25 20.31
CA ARG A 12 32.34 -2.15 21.26
C ARG A 12 30.95 -2.20 21.89
N VAL A 13 29.92 -2.50 21.10
CA VAL A 13 28.54 -2.67 21.59
C VAL A 13 28.46 -3.83 22.58
N VAL A 14 29.05 -5.00 22.26
CA VAL A 14 29.06 -6.15 23.17
C VAL A 14 29.80 -5.82 24.47
N LYS A 15 30.96 -5.17 24.39
CA LYS A 15 31.71 -4.72 25.57
C LYS A 15 30.86 -3.77 26.41
N LEU A 16 30.22 -2.77 25.81
CA LEU A 16 29.35 -1.82 26.50
C LEU A 16 28.20 -2.54 27.23
N LEU A 17 27.49 -3.44 26.53
CA LEU A 17 26.44 -4.26 27.13
C LEU A 17 26.99 -5.08 28.31
N GLY A 18 28.18 -5.67 28.18
CA GLY A 18 28.85 -6.34 29.28
C GLY A 18 29.06 -5.46 30.52
N HIS A 19 29.45 -4.20 30.34
CA HIS A 19 29.67 -3.25 31.44
C HIS A 19 28.37 -2.75 32.09
N LEU A 20 27.26 -2.67 31.35
CA LEU A 20 25.97 -2.22 31.86
C LEU A 20 25.30 -3.20 32.84
N GLY A 21 25.79 -4.45 32.89
CA GLY A 21 25.34 -5.47 33.84
C GLY A 21 23.99 -6.12 33.48
N GLY A 22 23.78 -7.33 34.01
CA GLY A 22 22.65 -8.19 33.61
C GLY A 22 21.24 -7.63 33.90
N ARG A 23 21.10 -6.76 34.93
CA ARG A 23 19.81 -6.15 35.29
C ARG A 23 19.29 -5.20 34.20
N LEU A 24 20.19 -4.41 33.59
CA LEU A 24 19.83 -3.50 32.50
C LEU A 24 19.79 -4.22 31.14
N ASN A 25 20.67 -5.19 30.90
CA ASN A 25 20.72 -5.93 29.65
C ASN A 25 19.44 -6.73 29.36
N ARG A 26 18.72 -7.17 30.39
CA ARG A 26 17.40 -7.82 30.22
C ARG A 26 16.42 -6.91 29.44
N ASN A 27 16.54 -5.59 29.62
CA ASN A 27 15.69 -4.63 28.92
C ASN A 27 15.93 -4.63 27.41
N LEU A 28 17.11 -5.03 26.92
CA LEU A 28 17.37 -5.12 25.48
C LEU A 28 16.52 -6.21 24.82
N VAL A 29 16.22 -7.31 25.53
CA VAL A 29 15.35 -8.38 25.01
C VAL A 29 13.89 -8.02 25.20
N THR A 30 13.51 -7.39 26.32
CA THR A 30 12.11 -7.05 26.61
C THR A 30 11.62 -5.78 25.92
N ALA A 31 12.52 -4.85 25.54
CA ALA A 31 12.18 -3.68 24.71
C ALA A 31 11.85 -4.08 23.28
N VAL A 32 12.31 -5.25 22.82
CA VAL A 32 11.87 -5.88 21.57
C VAL A 32 10.54 -6.61 21.80
N SER A 33 9.59 -5.98 22.51
CA SER A 33 8.19 -6.41 22.49
C SER A 33 7.61 -6.11 21.10
N SER A 34 8.01 -6.88 20.09
CA SER A 34 7.40 -8.13 19.66
C SER A 34 6.16 -7.89 18.80
N GLU A 35 5.57 -6.71 18.74
CA GLU A 35 4.40 -6.53 17.85
C GLU A 35 4.80 -6.46 16.37
N GLU A 36 5.79 -5.64 16.01
CA GLU A 36 6.29 -5.54 14.62
C GLU A 36 7.03 -6.80 14.17
N MET A 37 7.79 -7.41 15.07
CA MET A 37 8.49 -8.66 14.78
C MET A 37 7.51 -9.83 14.64
N MET A 38 6.49 -9.96 15.50
CA MET A 38 5.49 -11.02 15.39
C MET A 38 4.62 -10.86 14.13
N LYS A 39 4.35 -9.63 13.68
CA LYS A 39 3.67 -9.38 12.38
C LYS A 39 4.38 -10.04 11.20
N LYS A 40 5.71 -10.28 11.26
CA LYS A 40 6.47 -11.00 10.22
C LYS A 40 6.22 -12.52 10.22
N PHE A 41 5.79 -13.08 11.34
CA PHE A 41 5.58 -14.53 11.50
C PHE A 41 4.11 -14.96 11.35
N VAL A 42 3.21 -14.00 11.12
CA VAL A 42 1.77 -14.27 10.91
C VAL A 42 1.48 -14.35 9.42
N ALA A 43 0.75 -15.39 9.01
CA ALA A 43 0.29 -15.56 7.64
C ALA A 43 -0.60 -14.39 7.21
N TRP A 44 -0.46 -13.94 5.96
CA TRP A 44 -1.23 -12.80 5.43
C TRP A 44 -2.71 -13.12 5.19
N ASP A 45 -3.02 -14.36 4.84
CA ASP A 45 -4.37 -14.94 4.86
C ASP A 45 -4.30 -16.34 5.48
N SER A 46 -5.39 -16.75 6.11
CA SER A 46 -5.57 -18.10 6.67
C SER A 46 -5.88 -19.11 5.58
N GLU A 47 -6.49 -18.68 4.47
CA GLU A 47 -6.82 -19.51 3.31
C GLU A 47 -5.73 -19.41 2.24
N LYS A 48 -5.38 -20.53 1.61
CA LYS A 48 -4.44 -20.56 0.47
C LYS A 48 -5.20 -20.24 -0.82
N ARG A 49 -4.96 -19.07 -1.39
CA ARG A 49 -5.74 -18.52 -2.50
C ARG A 49 -4.99 -18.61 -3.83
N LEU A 50 -3.66 -18.49 -3.80
CA LEU A 50 -2.80 -18.45 -4.98
C LEU A 50 -2.30 -19.84 -5.36
N SER A 51 -3.23 -20.71 -5.78
CA SER A 51 -2.87 -21.99 -6.41
C SER A 51 -2.32 -21.75 -7.81
N PHE A 52 -1.21 -22.40 -8.15
CA PHE A 52 -0.56 -22.37 -9.47
C PHE A 52 -0.22 -23.80 -9.89
N ALA A 53 -0.83 -24.26 -10.98
CA ALA A 53 -0.56 -25.57 -11.56
C ALA A 53 0.65 -25.46 -12.49
N VAL A 54 1.78 -26.01 -12.08
CA VAL A 54 3.03 -25.94 -12.85
C VAL A 54 2.93 -26.88 -14.06
N PRO A 55 3.10 -26.40 -15.30
CA PRO A 55 2.94 -27.22 -16.49
C PRO A 55 4.23 -28.00 -16.81
N PHE A 56 4.45 -29.14 -16.15
CA PHE A 56 5.47 -30.10 -16.61
C PHE A 56 4.94 -30.94 -17.77
N ALA A 57 5.84 -31.62 -18.49
CA ALA A 57 5.51 -32.40 -19.68
C ALA A 57 4.56 -33.58 -19.38
N ASP A 58 4.69 -34.17 -18.19
CA ASP A 58 4.05 -35.40 -17.74
C ASP A 58 3.08 -35.19 -16.56
N MET A 59 3.23 -34.09 -15.81
CA MET A 59 2.42 -33.81 -14.62
C MET A 59 2.11 -32.32 -14.43
N LYS A 60 1.06 -32.02 -13.66
CA LYS A 60 0.65 -30.64 -13.30
C LYS A 60 0.52 -30.45 -11.78
N PRO A 61 1.62 -30.48 -11.01
CA PRO A 61 1.56 -30.28 -9.58
C PRO A 61 1.09 -28.86 -9.25
N VAL A 62 0.26 -28.75 -8.21
CA VAL A 62 -0.28 -27.48 -7.74
C VAL A 62 0.58 -26.95 -6.59
N ILE A 63 1.16 -25.77 -6.78
CA ILE A 63 1.93 -25.04 -5.76
C ILE A 63 1.08 -23.88 -5.27
N TYR A 64 1.13 -23.60 -3.96
CA TYR A 64 0.51 -22.41 -3.38
C TYR A 64 1.56 -21.33 -3.20
N LEU A 65 1.34 -20.16 -3.79
CA LEU A 65 2.32 -19.07 -3.83
C LEU A 65 2.18 -18.09 -2.65
N ASP A 66 1.06 -18.15 -1.93
CA ASP A 66 0.75 -17.30 -0.77
C ASP A 66 1.87 -17.27 0.30
N PRO A 67 2.46 -18.41 0.70
CA PRO A 67 3.49 -18.43 1.75
C PRO A 67 4.76 -17.67 1.40
N PHE A 68 5.05 -17.45 0.12
CA PHE A 68 6.26 -16.77 -0.32
C PHE A 68 6.11 -15.24 -0.33
N LEU A 69 4.89 -14.72 -0.38
CA LEU A 69 4.62 -13.27 -0.50
C LEU A 69 5.30 -12.42 0.59
N PRO A 70 5.28 -12.77 1.89
CA PRO A 70 5.90 -11.95 2.92
C PRO A 70 7.41 -11.84 2.72
N ARG A 71 8.06 -12.96 2.39
CA ARG A 71 9.52 -12.99 2.23
C ARG A 71 9.96 -12.29 0.95
N ILE A 72 9.25 -12.49 -0.16
CA ILE A 72 9.54 -11.80 -1.43
C ILE A 72 9.39 -10.29 -1.24
N SER A 73 8.33 -9.85 -0.54
CA SER A 73 8.08 -8.43 -0.25
C SER A 73 9.17 -7.82 0.63
N GLU A 74 9.61 -8.55 1.66
CA GLU A 74 10.72 -8.13 2.52
C GLU A 74 12.03 -8.01 1.72
N LEU A 75 12.34 -9.00 0.87
CA LEU A 75 13.54 -8.97 0.02
C LEU A 75 13.50 -7.80 -0.96
N ALA A 76 12.37 -7.56 -1.62
CA ALA A 76 12.20 -6.46 -2.55
C ALA A 76 12.41 -5.08 -1.88
N LEU A 77 11.99 -4.91 -0.62
CA LEU A 77 12.12 -3.64 0.10
C LEU A 77 13.49 -3.43 0.75
N SER A 78 14.10 -4.49 1.32
CA SER A 78 15.16 -4.32 2.33
C SER A 78 16.51 -4.93 1.98
N THR A 79 16.61 -5.75 0.92
CA THR A 79 17.89 -6.37 0.58
C THR A 79 18.89 -5.33 0.07
N SER A 80 20.15 -5.44 0.51
CA SER A 80 21.25 -4.61 0.04
C SER A 80 21.88 -5.13 -1.25
N ASP A 81 21.69 -6.42 -1.56
CA ASP A 81 22.18 -7.01 -2.81
C ASP A 81 21.23 -6.67 -3.96
N ARG A 82 21.73 -5.87 -4.91
CA ARG A 82 20.94 -5.38 -6.03
C ARG A 82 20.39 -6.52 -6.90
N GLN A 83 21.16 -7.59 -7.10
CA GLN A 83 20.72 -8.71 -7.93
C GLN A 83 19.51 -9.42 -7.30
N THR A 84 19.60 -9.73 -6.01
CA THR A 84 18.47 -10.28 -5.24
C THR A 84 17.27 -9.33 -5.22
N LYS A 85 17.50 -8.01 -5.11
CA LYS A 85 16.42 -7.01 -5.11
C LYS A 85 15.63 -7.06 -6.42
N VAL A 86 16.33 -7.00 -7.56
CA VAL A 86 15.70 -7.02 -8.89
C VAL A 86 14.93 -8.32 -9.11
N ALA A 87 15.52 -9.48 -8.78
CA ALA A 87 14.84 -10.77 -8.90
C ALA A 87 13.57 -10.85 -8.02
N ALA A 88 13.62 -10.35 -6.78
CA ALA A 88 12.46 -10.28 -5.91
C ALA A 88 11.38 -9.34 -6.46
N CYS A 89 11.78 -8.21 -7.07
CA CYS A 89 10.88 -7.25 -7.69
C CYS A 89 10.15 -7.83 -8.91
N GLU A 90 10.88 -8.49 -9.81
CA GLU A 90 10.30 -9.15 -10.99
C GLU A 90 9.34 -10.27 -10.62
N LEU A 91 9.71 -11.08 -9.62
CA LEU A 91 8.85 -12.13 -9.09
C LEU A 91 7.59 -11.53 -8.45
N LEU A 92 7.74 -10.51 -7.60
CA LEU A 92 6.59 -9.85 -6.95
C LEU A 92 5.65 -9.22 -7.98
N HIS A 93 6.18 -8.54 -8.99
CA HIS A 93 5.40 -7.95 -10.07
C HIS A 93 4.58 -9.02 -10.80
N SER A 94 5.22 -10.15 -11.14
CA SER A 94 4.54 -11.29 -11.78
C SER A 94 3.44 -11.89 -10.89
N LEU A 95 3.69 -12.03 -9.59
CA LEU A 95 2.71 -12.50 -8.62
C LEU A 95 1.52 -11.56 -8.46
N VAL A 96 1.74 -10.25 -8.50
CA VAL A 96 0.66 -9.24 -8.45
C VAL A 96 -0.23 -9.37 -9.68
N ILE A 97 0.34 -9.47 -10.88
CA ILE A 97 -0.42 -9.69 -12.12
C ILE A 97 -1.21 -10.99 -12.04
N TYR A 98 -0.58 -12.07 -11.57
CA TYR A 98 -1.25 -13.36 -11.39
C TYR A 98 -2.41 -13.27 -10.40
N MET A 99 -2.23 -12.56 -9.27
CA MET A 99 -3.26 -12.33 -8.26
C MET A 99 -4.46 -11.57 -8.83
N VAL A 100 -4.23 -10.52 -9.63
CA VAL A 100 -5.30 -9.76 -10.31
C VAL A 100 -6.04 -10.63 -11.33
N GLY A 101 -5.30 -11.43 -12.12
CA GLY A 101 -5.91 -12.36 -13.07
C GLY A 101 -6.74 -13.44 -12.38
N LYS A 102 -6.25 -13.95 -11.24
CA LYS A 102 -6.94 -14.99 -10.47
C LYS A 102 -8.17 -14.45 -9.76
N SER A 103 -8.09 -13.27 -9.15
CA SER A 103 -9.23 -12.64 -8.47
C SER A 103 -10.38 -12.37 -9.44
N ALA A 104 -10.09 -11.97 -10.68
CA ALA A 104 -11.10 -11.77 -11.73
C ALA A 104 -11.87 -13.04 -12.13
N GLN A 105 -11.33 -14.23 -11.85
CA GLN A 105 -11.94 -15.53 -12.13
C GLN A 105 -12.68 -16.14 -10.93
N MET A 106 -12.48 -15.60 -9.73
CA MET A 106 -13.09 -16.15 -8.52
C MET A 106 -14.55 -15.75 -8.40
N VAL A 107 -15.40 -16.72 -8.06
CA VAL A 107 -16.80 -16.45 -7.73
C VAL A 107 -16.84 -15.85 -6.33
N GLU A 108 -17.34 -14.63 -6.22
CA GLU A 108 -17.60 -14.00 -4.93
C GLU A 108 -18.89 -14.57 -4.32
N GLY A 109 -18.81 -15.09 -3.10
CA GLY A 109 -20.00 -15.47 -2.33
C GLY A 109 -20.81 -14.24 -1.91
N GLU A 110 -22.13 -14.36 -1.87
CA GLU A 110 -23.00 -13.29 -1.35
C GLU A 110 -22.62 -12.97 0.10
N ASN A 111 -22.38 -11.69 0.40
CA ASN A 111 -22.02 -11.14 1.73
C ASN A 111 -20.66 -11.55 2.31
N ALA A 112 -19.76 -12.14 1.53
CA ALA A 112 -18.38 -12.40 1.96
C ALA A 112 -17.43 -11.26 1.55
N LEU A 113 -16.34 -11.08 2.31
CA LEU A 113 -15.21 -10.26 1.85
C LEU A 113 -14.71 -10.79 0.49
N PRO A 114 -14.24 -9.92 -0.42
CA PRO A 114 -13.60 -10.37 -1.64
C PRO A 114 -12.48 -11.35 -1.30
N PRO A 115 -12.34 -12.45 -2.07
CA PRO A 115 -11.41 -13.52 -1.73
C PRO A 115 -9.99 -13.00 -1.47
N MET A 116 -9.51 -12.06 -2.27
CA MET A 116 -8.13 -11.57 -2.19
C MET A 116 -7.94 -10.34 -1.29
N TYR A 117 -9.00 -9.84 -0.64
CA TYR A 117 -8.96 -8.59 0.13
C TYR A 117 -7.82 -8.55 1.17
N LYS A 118 -7.64 -9.63 1.93
CA LYS A 118 -6.61 -9.71 2.98
C LYS A 118 -5.19 -9.63 2.39
N LEU A 119 -4.97 -10.28 1.24
CA LEU A 119 -3.69 -10.24 0.53
C LEU A 119 -3.45 -8.83 -0.04
N HIS A 120 -4.44 -8.25 -0.72
CA HIS A 120 -4.37 -6.89 -1.23
C HIS A 120 -4.04 -5.87 -0.14
N LYS A 121 -4.71 -5.95 1.02
CA LYS A 121 -4.48 -5.04 2.16
C LYS A 121 -3.03 -5.04 2.64
N ARG A 122 -2.33 -6.18 2.58
CA ARG A 122 -0.91 -6.30 2.95
C ARG A 122 0.02 -5.90 1.82
N LEU A 123 -0.35 -6.20 0.58
CA LEU A 123 0.49 -6.04 -0.59
C LEU A 123 0.55 -4.58 -1.09
N PHE A 124 -0.57 -3.85 -1.11
CA PHE A 124 -0.60 -2.48 -1.64
C PHE A 124 0.40 -1.52 -0.97
N PRO A 125 0.55 -1.50 0.37
CA PRO A 125 1.58 -0.68 1.02
C PRO A 125 3.02 -1.03 0.61
N VAL A 126 3.28 -2.27 0.18
CA VAL A 126 4.58 -2.69 -0.36
C VAL A 126 4.77 -2.11 -1.76
N LEU A 127 3.76 -2.25 -2.62
CA LEU A 127 3.81 -1.73 -4.00
C LEU A 127 4.00 -0.22 -4.05
N LEU A 128 3.34 0.54 -3.17
CA LEU A 128 3.48 1.99 -3.09
C LEU A 128 4.93 2.40 -2.74
N ARG A 129 5.57 1.69 -1.80
CA ARG A 129 6.98 1.95 -1.43
C ARG A 129 7.94 1.58 -2.56
N LEU A 130 7.71 0.46 -3.24
CA LEU A 130 8.54 0.05 -4.38
C LEU A 130 8.40 1.01 -5.58
N ALA A 131 7.21 1.57 -5.79
CA ALA A 131 6.94 2.54 -6.84
C ALA A 131 7.61 3.90 -6.63
N CYS A 132 8.08 4.20 -5.41
CA CYS A 132 8.88 5.39 -5.12
C CYS A 132 10.30 5.04 -4.63
N ASP A 133 10.78 3.82 -4.91
CA ASP A 133 12.10 3.36 -4.47
C ASP A 133 13.24 4.18 -5.07
N VAL A 134 14.37 4.24 -4.35
CA VAL A 134 15.60 4.90 -4.80
C VAL A 134 16.21 4.21 -6.03
N ASP A 135 16.05 2.89 -6.16
CA ASP A 135 16.49 2.13 -7.32
C ASP A 135 15.56 2.38 -8.52
N GLN A 136 16.16 2.83 -9.62
CA GLN A 136 15.43 3.22 -10.81
C GLN A 136 14.71 2.05 -11.49
N VAL A 137 15.29 0.85 -11.50
CA VAL A 137 14.70 -0.34 -12.14
C VAL A 137 13.43 -0.74 -11.40
N THR A 138 13.51 -0.74 -10.06
CA THR A 138 12.37 -1.00 -9.17
C THR A 138 11.24 0.00 -9.42
N ARG A 139 11.56 1.31 -9.45
CA ARG A 139 10.58 2.36 -9.72
C ARG A 139 9.94 2.22 -11.10
N GLN A 140 10.72 1.98 -12.15
CA GLN A 140 10.22 1.80 -13.52
C GLN A 140 9.27 0.62 -13.67
N LEU A 141 9.41 -0.40 -12.81
CA LEU A 141 8.53 -1.56 -12.79
C LEU A 141 7.23 -1.28 -12.02
N PHE A 142 7.33 -0.70 -10.83
CA PHE A 142 6.18 -0.57 -9.92
C PHE A 142 5.36 0.70 -10.07
N GLU A 143 5.96 1.82 -10.49
CA GLU A 143 5.21 3.05 -10.76
C GLU A 143 4.09 2.85 -11.81
N PRO A 144 4.37 2.32 -13.02
CA PRO A 144 3.30 2.05 -13.98
C PRO A 144 2.34 0.96 -13.48
N LEU A 145 2.82 -0.08 -12.79
CA LEU A 145 1.95 -1.13 -12.25
C LEU A 145 0.93 -0.55 -11.27
N VAL A 146 1.36 0.28 -10.30
CA VAL A 146 0.44 0.89 -9.32
C VAL A 146 -0.62 1.73 -10.03
N MET A 147 -0.23 2.53 -11.03
CA MET A 147 -1.20 3.32 -11.80
C MET A 147 -2.21 2.42 -12.53
N GLN A 148 -1.74 1.35 -13.17
CA GLN A 148 -2.61 0.38 -13.84
C GLN A 148 -3.57 -0.33 -12.86
N LEU A 149 -3.09 -0.68 -11.66
CA LEU A 149 -3.93 -1.25 -10.61
C LEU A 149 -5.00 -0.25 -10.17
N ILE A 150 -4.65 1.03 -10.00
CA ILE A 150 -5.63 2.08 -9.71
C ILE A 150 -6.70 2.14 -10.80
N HIS A 151 -6.31 2.10 -12.08
CA HIS A 151 -7.26 2.10 -13.20
C HIS A 151 -8.18 0.87 -13.17
N TRP A 152 -7.63 -0.30 -12.85
CA TRP A 152 -8.38 -1.56 -12.76
C TRP A 152 -9.39 -1.53 -11.60
N PHE A 153 -8.95 -1.18 -10.39
CA PHE A 153 -9.81 -1.17 -9.19
C PHE A 153 -10.81 -0.02 -9.16
N THR A 154 -10.60 1.05 -9.94
CA THR A 154 -11.60 2.11 -10.11
C THR A 154 -12.71 1.71 -11.07
N ASN A 155 -12.47 0.76 -11.99
CA ASN A 155 -13.42 0.31 -13.02
C ASN A 155 -14.53 -0.61 -12.48
N ASN A 156 -14.63 -0.73 -11.15
CA ASN A 156 -15.44 -1.68 -10.41
C ASN A 156 -16.79 -2.03 -11.07
N ARG A 157 -16.93 -3.30 -11.46
CA ARG A 157 -18.22 -3.88 -11.90
C ARG A 157 -19.26 -3.93 -10.78
N LYS A 158 -18.80 -4.01 -9.53
CA LYS A 158 -19.62 -3.94 -8.31
C LYS A 158 -19.34 -2.64 -7.56
N PHE A 159 -20.41 -1.89 -7.30
CA PHE A 159 -20.37 -0.69 -6.47
C PHE A 159 -19.79 -1.04 -5.08
N GLU A 160 -18.83 -0.26 -4.58
CA GLU A 160 -18.20 -0.43 -3.25
C GLU A 160 -17.45 -1.77 -3.01
N SER A 161 -16.66 -2.24 -3.98
CA SER A 161 -15.74 -3.37 -3.71
C SER A 161 -14.75 -3.04 -2.59
N GLN A 162 -14.63 -3.95 -1.61
CA GLN A 162 -13.66 -3.84 -0.52
C GLN A 162 -12.21 -3.84 -1.01
N ASP A 163 -11.92 -4.38 -2.19
CA ASP A 163 -10.57 -4.31 -2.77
C ASP A 163 -10.19 -2.86 -3.11
N THR A 164 -11.10 -2.10 -3.70
CA THR A 164 -10.90 -0.66 -3.98
C THR A 164 -10.79 0.14 -2.69
N VAL A 165 -11.52 -0.26 -1.65
CA VAL A 165 -11.39 0.32 -0.31
C VAL A 165 -9.98 0.06 0.24
N ALA A 166 -9.43 -1.15 0.06
CA ALA A 166 -8.07 -1.50 0.49
C ALA A 166 -7.00 -0.70 -0.25
N VAL A 167 -7.15 -0.52 -1.57
CA VAL A 167 -6.27 0.35 -2.38
C VAL A 167 -6.29 1.77 -1.84
N LEU A 168 -7.49 2.30 -1.63
CA LEU A 168 -7.65 3.67 -1.13
C LEU A 168 -7.13 3.80 0.31
N GLU A 169 -7.27 2.80 1.17
CA GLU A 169 -6.67 2.80 2.52
C GLU A 169 -5.16 2.89 2.44
N ALA A 170 -4.53 2.04 1.63
CA ALA A 170 -3.08 2.03 1.48
C ALA A 170 -2.52 3.38 0.97
N ILE A 171 -3.19 4.00 0.00
CA ILE A 171 -2.79 5.32 -0.53
C ILE A 171 -2.96 6.40 0.56
N MET A 172 -4.06 6.38 1.31
CA MET A 172 -4.32 7.36 2.36
C MET A 172 -3.40 7.18 3.58
N ASP A 173 -2.99 5.95 3.89
CA ASP A 173 -1.98 5.68 4.92
C ASP A 173 -0.58 6.14 4.46
N GLY A 174 -0.26 5.99 3.17
CA GLY A 174 1.00 6.46 2.60
C GLY A 174 1.13 7.99 2.54
N VAL A 175 0.05 8.72 2.24
CA VAL A 175 0.11 10.20 2.17
C VAL A 175 0.32 10.86 3.54
N VAL A 176 0.07 10.14 4.63
CA VAL A 176 0.26 10.60 6.01
C VAL A 176 1.52 10.01 6.68
N ASP A 177 2.39 9.34 5.91
CA ASP A 177 3.60 8.74 6.46
C ASP A 177 4.49 9.80 7.14
N PRO A 178 4.98 9.58 8.37
CA PRO A 178 5.70 10.60 9.11
C PRO A 178 7.15 10.79 8.64
N MET A 179 7.75 9.81 7.96
CA MET A 179 9.19 9.77 7.68
C MET A 179 9.49 9.88 6.18
N ASP A 180 8.69 9.21 5.34
CA ASP A 180 8.97 9.07 3.91
C ASP A 180 8.24 10.15 3.09
N SER A 181 8.96 11.24 2.76
CA SER A 181 8.41 12.28 1.89
C SER A 181 8.14 11.81 0.46
N THR A 182 8.97 10.90 -0.05
CA THR A 182 8.84 10.41 -1.43
C THR A 182 7.58 9.57 -1.60
N LEU A 183 7.26 8.76 -0.58
CA LEU A 183 6.01 8.02 -0.50
C LEU A 183 4.80 8.97 -0.42
N ARG A 184 4.87 10.03 0.39
CA ARG A 184 3.79 11.02 0.48
C ARG A 184 3.48 11.67 -0.87
N ASP A 185 4.51 12.12 -1.57
CA ASP A 185 4.37 12.77 -2.89
C ASP A 185 3.82 11.79 -3.93
N PHE A 186 4.31 10.54 -3.93
CA PHE A 186 3.80 9.50 -4.82
C PHE A 186 2.34 9.16 -4.54
N CYS A 187 1.94 9.07 -3.26
CA CYS A 187 0.56 8.83 -2.88
C CYS A 187 -0.35 9.99 -3.32
N GLY A 188 0.11 11.25 -3.25
CA GLY A 188 -0.61 12.39 -3.82
C GLY A 188 -0.93 12.21 -5.30
N ARG A 189 0.05 11.76 -6.11
CA ARG A 189 -0.17 11.41 -7.54
C ARG A 189 -1.15 10.24 -7.71
N CYS A 190 -1.07 9.23 -6.84
CA CYS A 190 -2.01 8.11 -6.84
C CYS A 190 -3.45 8.55 -6.55
N ILE A 191 -3.65 9.50 -5.62
CA ILE A 191 -4.97 10.06 -5.32
C ILE A 191 -5.51 10.83 -6.54
N GLU A 192 -4.68 11.63 -7.20
CA GLU A 192 -5.06 12.33 -8.43
C GLU A 192 -5.52 11.35 -9.52
N GLU A 193 -4.74 10.30 -9.78
CA GLU A 193 -5.06 9.30 -10.79
C GLU A 193 -6.33 8.50 -10.42
N PHE A 194 -6.51 8.19 -9.12
CA PHE A 194 -7.73 7.55 -8.61
C PHE A 194 -8.98 8.40 -8.86
N VAL A 195 -8.90 9.71 -8.60
CA VAL A 195 -10.01 10.65 -8.88
C VAL A 195 -10.30 10.71 -10.37
N LYS A 196 -9.27 10.92 -11.19
CA LYS A 196 -9.39 11.04 -12.64
C LYS A 196 -10.05 9.81 -13.26
N TRP A 197 -9.64 8.61 -12.86
CA TRP A 197 -10.23 7.38 -13.40
C TRP A 197 -11.60 7.07 -12.83
N SER A 198 -11.84 7.36 -11.56
CA SER A 198 -13.19 7.27 -10.99
C SER A 198 -14.19 8.15 -11.76
N ILE A 199 -13.80 9.37 -12.16
CA ILE A 199 -14.65 10.24 -12.98
C ILE A 199 -14.85 9.65 -14.38
N LYS A 200 -13.77 9.20 -15.04
CA LYS A 200 -13.83 8.67 -16.41
C LYS A 200 -14.68 7.40 -16.53
N GLN A 201 -14.68 6.55 -15.51
CA GLN A 201 -15.35 5.25 -15.53
C GLN A 201 -16.78 5.30 -14.96
N THR A 202 -17.18 6.39 -14.30
CA THR A 202 -18.55 6.55 -13.79
C THR A 202 -19.46 7.07 -14.90
N THR A 203 -20.62 6.41 -15.10
CA THR A 203 -21.62 6.88 -16.07
C THR A 203 -22.31 8.17 -15.60
N PRO A 204 -22.85 9.01 -16.51
CA PRO A 204 -23.55 10.25 -16.12
C PRO A 204 -24.70 10.03 -15.11
N LYS A 205 -25.46 8.94 -15.25
CA LYS A 205 -26.56 8.57 -14.33
C LYS A 205 -26.05 8.19 -12.93
N GLN A 206 -24.88 7.56 -12.83
CA GLN A 206 -24.25 7.26 -11.54
C GLN A 206 -23.60 8.52 -10.93
N GLN A 207 -23.12 9.42 -11.78
CA GLN A 207 -22.51 10.68 -11.38
C GLN A 207 -23.49 11.61 -10.67
N GLU A 208 -24.76 11.61 -11.10
CA GLU A 208 -25.85 12.37 -10.47
C GLU A 208 -26.13 11.93 -9.03
N LYS A 209 -25.90 10.65 -8.70
CA LYS A 209 -26.09 10.09 -7.35
C LYS A 209 -24.87 10.24 -6.43
N SER A 210 -23.85 11.00 -6.86
CA SER A 210 -22.53 11.09 -6.24
C SER A 210 -21.76 9.76 -6.29
N PRO A 211 -20.64 9.67 -7.03
CA PRO A 211 -19.87 8.42 -7.12
C PRO A 211 -19.35 7.99 -5.74
N ALA A 212 -19.66 6.77 -5.30
CA ALA A 212 -19.27 6.24 -4.00
C ALA A 212 -17.76 6.36 -3.73
N ASN A 213 -16.92 6.11 -4.74
CA ASN A 213 -15.47 6.27 -4.64
C ASN A 213 -15.07 7.69 -4.20
N MET A 214 -15.71 8.72 -4.77
CA MET A 214 -15.41 10.12 -4.41
C MET A 214 -15.97 10.50 -3.06
N LYS A 215 -17.17 10.02 -2.72
CA LYS A 215 -17.74 10.22 -1.38
C LYS A 215 -16.87 9.59 -0.29
N SER A 216 -16.37 8.37 -0.52
CA SER A 216 -15.45 7.67 0.39
C SER A 216 -14.12 8.42 0.53
N LEU A 217 -13.52 8.83 -0.60
CA LEU A 217 -12.30 9.63 -0.61
C LEU A 217 -12.45 10.94 0.18
N PHE A 218 -13.49 11.74 -0.09
CA PHE A 218 -13.67 13.03 0.58
C PHE A 218 -13.92 12.87 2.08
N LYS A 219 -14.69 11.86 2.50
CA LYS A 219 -14.87 11.55 3.93
C LYS A 219 -13.54 11.24 4.62
N ARG A 220 -12.64 10.50 3.97
CA ARG A 220 -11.31 10.16 4.51
C ARG A 220 -10.42 11.40 4.59
N ILE A 221 -10.35 12.21 3.52
CA ILE A 221 -9.58 13.47 3.52
C ILE A 221 -10.08 14.40 4.63
N TYR A 222 -11.40 14.54 4.78
CA TYR A 222 -12.01 15.33 5.84
C TYR A 222 -11.63 14.84 7.24
N SER A 223 -11.73 13.52 7.47
CA SER A 223 -11.33 12.92 8.75
C SER A 223 -9.86 13.15 9.08
N LEU A 224 -8.97 13.20 8.07
CA LEU A 224 -7.55 13.48 8.27
C LEU A 224 -7.29 14.97 8.53
N ALA A 225 -8.02 15.87 7.86
CA ALA A 225 -7.88 17.32 8.02
C ALA A 225 -8.23 17.79 9.45
N LEU A 226 -9.20 17.13 10.10
CA LEU A 226 -9.61 17.44 11.48
C LEU A 226 -8.79 16.72 12.56
N HIS A 227 -7.79 15.94 12.16
CA HIS A 227 -7.07 15.11 13.12
C HIS A 227 -6.04 15.92 13.93
N PRO A 228 -5.83 15.64 15.23
CA PRO A 228 -4.85 16.37 16.07
C PRO A 228 -3.39 16.16 15.64
N ASN A 229 -3.10 15.03 14.99
CA ASN A 229 -1.79 14.72 14.41
C ASN A 229 -1.44 15.61 13.19
N GLY A 230 -0.28 16.27 13.23
CA GLY A 230 0.19 17.17 12.17
C GLY A 230 0.43 16.50 10.81
N PHE A 231 0.95 15.27 10.76
CA PHE A 231 1.17 14.53 9.51
C PHE A 231 -0.14 14.14 8.82
N LYS A 232 -1.18 13.84 9.60
CA LYS A 232 -2.52 13.58 9.04
C LYS A 232 -3.13 14.83 8.41
N ARG A 233 -3.01 16.00 9.07
CA ARG A 233 -3.44 17.27 8.48
C ARG A 233 -2.64 17.64 7.24
N LEU A 234 -1.32 17.46 7.29
CA LEU A 234 -0.44 17.66 6.14
C LEU A 234 -0.84 16.75 4.96
N GLY A 235 -1.02 15.45 5.21
CA GLY A 235 -1.44 14.51 4.17
C GLY A 235 -2.82 14.84 3.58
N ALA A 236 -3.75 15.34 4.38
CA ALA A 236 -5.04 15.84 3.89
C ALA A 236 -4.87 17.05 2.95
N ALA A 237 -4.02 18.01 3.33
CA ALA A 237 -3.71 19.18 2.50
C ALA A 237 -3.00 18.79 1.19
N LEU A 238 -2.05 17.84 1.25
CA LEU A 238 -1.38 17.29 0.07
C LEU A 238 -2.38 16.61 -0.87
N ALA A 239 -3.21 15.71 -0.35
CA ALA A 239 -4.25 15.03 -1.11
C ALA A 239 -5.21 16.03 -1.79
N PHE A 240 -5.61 17.07 -1.06
CA PHE A 240 -6.45 18.14 -1.59
C PHE A 240 -5.77 18.90 -2.74
N ASN A 241 -4.50 19.29 -2.55
CA ASN A 241 -3.73 20.01 -3.55
C ASN A 241 -3.55 19.19 -4.84
N SER A 242 -3.34 17.87 -4.72
CA SER A 242 -3.21 16.97 -5.86
C SER A 242 -4.49 16.86 -6.71
N ILE A 243 -5.67 16.96 -6.09
CA ILE A 243 -6.96 16.73 -6.80
C ILE A 243 -7.67 18.01 -7.24
N TYR A 244 -7.26 19.19 -6.77
CA TYR A 244 -8.01 20.43 -6.95
C TYR A 244 -8.25 20.75 -8.44
N ARG A 245 -7.23 20.62 -9.30
CA ARG A 245 -7.34 20.91 -10.75
C ARG A 245 -8.30 19.95 -11.46
N THR A 246 -8.19 18.67 -11.10
CA THR A 246 -9.02 17.59 -11.66
C THR A 246 -10.49 17.76 -11.27
N ILE A 247 -10.77 18.24 -10.07
CA ILE A 247 -12.16 18.49 -9.63
C ILE A 247 -12.71 19.79 -10.22
N GLN A 248 -11.90 20.84 -10.36
CA GLN A 248 -12.34 22.11 -10.93
C GLN A 248 -12.83 21.95 -12.38
N SER A 249 -12.17 21.10 -13.16
CA SER A 249 -12.58 20.74 -14.52
C SER A 249 -13.78 19.77 -14.58
N GLY A 250 -14.20 19.19 -13.45
CA GLY A 250 -15.27 18.18 -13.37
C GLY A 250 -16.70 18.73 -13.35
N SER A 251 -17.67 17.83 -13.10
CA SER A 251 -19.11 18.17 -13.05
C SER A 251 -19.47 19.16 -11.94
N ARG A 252 -20.59 19.88 -12.10
CA ARG A 252 -21.09 20.85 -11.09
C ARG A 252 -21.36 20.20 -9.72
N THR A 253 -21.83 18.95 -9.69
CA THR A 253 -22.10 18.19 -8.46
C THR A 253 -20.82 17.87 -7.69
N LEU A 254 -19.77 17.43 -8.39
CA LEU A 254 -18.45 17.20 -7.80
C LEU A 254 -17.87 18.47 -7.20
N ARG A 255 -17.93 19.58 -7.95
CA ARG A 255 -17.47 20.89 -7.45
C ARG A 255 -18.23 21.30 -6.19
N ARG A 256 -19.56 21.19 -6.17
CA ARG A 256 -20.37 21.52 -4.98
C ARG A 256 -20.00 20.68 -3.76
N ALA A 257 -19.82 19.36 -3.93
CA ALA A 257 -19.36 18.51 -2.85
C ALA A 257 -17.99 18.98 -2.34
N PHE A 258 -17.03 19.18 -3.24
CA PHE A 258 -15.68 19.63 -2.91
C PHE A 258 -15.64 20.99 -2.19
N TYR A 259 -16.37 22.00 -2.67
CA TYR A 259 -16.43 23.32 -2.02
C TYR A 259 -17.16 23.28 -0.67
N GLY A 260 -18.19 22.45 -0.53
CA GLY A 260 -18.82 22.19 0.77
C GLY A 260 -17.83 21.60 1.78
N TYR A 261 -16.93 20.72 1.33
CA TYR A 261 -15.87 20.17 2.18
C TYR A 261 -14.80 21.20 2.55
N ILE A 262 -14.40 22.09 1.64
CA ILE A 262 -13.44 23.17 1.93
C ILE A 262 -13.96 24.09 3.04
N ALA A 263 -15.23 24.49 2.95
CA ALA A 263 -15.85 25.36 3.95
C ALA A 263 -15.83 24.73 5.36
N ALA A 264 -16.05 23.42 5.45
CA ALA A 264 -16.01 22.69 6.72
C ALA A 264 -14.58 22.57 7.29
N VAL A 265 -13.55 22.42 6.44
CA VAL A 265 -12.15 22.36 6.89
C VAL A 265 -11.64 23.74 7.34
N TRP A 266 -12.02 24.81 6.63
CA TRP A 266 -11.62 26.18 6.98
C TRP A 266 -12.32 26.73 8.24
N GLN A 267 -13.46 26.19 8.64
CA GLN A 267 -14.16 26.58 9.88
C GLN A 267 -13.61 25.89 11.14
N CYS A 268 -12.73 24.89 11.01
CA CYS A 268 -12.15 24.17 12.15
C CYS A 268 -10.77 24.69 12.59
N HIS A 269 -10.33 25.81 12.03
CA HIS A 269 -9.19 26.61 12.47
C HIS A 269 -9.67 27.98 12.94
#